data_AF-A0A7C5JBE9-F1
#
_entry.id   AF-A0A7C5JBE9-F1
#
_cell.length_a   1.000
_cell.length_b   1.000
_cell.length_c   1.000
_cell.angle_alpha   90.00
_cell.angle_beta   90.00
_cell.angle_gamma   90.00
#
_symmetry.space_group_name_H-M   'P 1'
#
loop_
_entity.id
_entity.type
_entity.pdbx_description
1 polymer ?
#
loop_
_entity_poly.entity_id
_entity_poly.type
_entity_poly.pdbx_seq_one_letter_code
_entity_poly.pdbx_strand_id
1 'polypeptide(L)'
;QFAHHLVLFDLPLNPDLLEQRIGRLDRIGQRETIRIHVPYLEHGAQATLFHWYQRGLSAFEHTCPAGHSVFVRVKDDLLRCLQGASPADMERLIDTSRALHAQLTAALQNGRDRLLEYNSCRPEIANRLKQQAQAADRNSELPDYLDAIFDCFGVDTEIHGTCSYVLHPGEHMQAPLPGLSDEGMTVTYDRDTALAFENMQYLTWEHPLTRTAMDMVLSSELGSTALTAVKYRGVNSGTLLMECLFILESASSERLNSARYLPPTCIRVLIDQSGRRHDDALPHAAINRARQNVERETAAQVIRSQLDVLKTMAKTAEAQAAGEAPTILREALGKTRDTLQGEIQRLEALQRVNPNVRDEEIRYFEEQWTALSQALESASLRLDALRVIVAV
;
A
#
# COMPACT_ATOMS: atom_id res chain seq x y z
N GLN A 1 -19.50 4.43 5.88
CA GLN A 1 -20.12 3.12 5.54
C GLN A 1 -21.17 2.66 6.55
N PHE A 2 -21.23 3.21 7.77
CA PHE A 2 -22.18 2.81 8.81
C PHE A 2 -23.52 3.56 8.77
N ALA A 3 -23.57 4.70 8.07
CA ALA A 3 -24.81 5.46 7.90
C ALA A 3 -25.60 4.90 6.71
N HIS A 4 -26.90 4.67 6.93
CA HIS A 4 -27.83 4.12 5.93
C HIS A 4 -29.10 4.96 5.79
N HIS A 5 -29.23 6.01 6.60
CA HIS A 5 -30.37 6.92 6.61
C HIS A 5 -29.92 8.33 6.25
N LEU A 6 -30.52 8.91 5.23
CA LEU A 6 -30.28 10.28 4.80
C LEU A 6 -31.55 11.10 5.00
N VAL A 7 -31.47 12.15 5.81
CA VAL A 7 -32.58 13.09 5.97
C VAL A 7 -32.27 14.36 5.18
N LEU A 8 -33.09 14.64 4.16
CA LEU A 8 -32.98 15.85 3.34
C LEU A 8 -33.95 16.89 3.88
N PHE A 9 -33.46 17.78 4.75
CA PHE A 9 -34.26 18.85 5.34
C PHE A 9 -34.73 19.88 4.29
N ASP A 10 -33.93 20.06 3.23
CA ASP A 10 -34.27 20.83 2.04
C ASP A 10 -33.82 20.06 0.78
N LEU A 11 -34.47 20.37 -0.33
CA LEU A 11 -34.10 19.95 -1.67
C LEU A 11 -33.47 21.12 -2.42
N PRO A 12 -32.30 20.89 -3.05
CA PRO A 12 -31.67 21.90 -3.87
C PRO A 12 -32.44 22.07 -5.18
N LEU A 13 -32.29 23.23 -5.83
CA LEU A 13 -32.92 23.47 -7.13
C LEU A 13 -32.24 22.70 -8.27
N ASN A 14 -30.91 22.54 -8.22
CA ASN A 14 -30.15 21.80 -9.23
C ASN A 14 -30.09 20.30 -8.86
N PRO A 15 -30.52 19.39 -9.75
CA PRO A 15 -30.42 17.94 -9.54
C PRO A 15 -29.01 17.43 -9.20
N ASP A 16 -27.94 18.04 -9.74
CA ASP A 16 -26.58 17.58 -9.46
C ASP A 16 -26.23 17.70 -7.98
N LEU A 17 -26.74 18.74 -7.31
CA LEU A 17 -26.51 18.94 -5.88
C LEU A 17 -27.25 17.90 -5.04
N LEU A 18 -28.43 17.46 -5.51
CA LEU A 18 -29.16 16.36 -4.87
C LEU A 18 -28.37 15.05 -5.01
N GLU A 19 -27.90 14.75 -6.21
CA GLU A 19 -27.09 13.55 -6.47
C GLU A 19 -25.77 13.58 -5.69
N GLN A 20 -25.11 14.73 -5.56
CA GLN A 20 -23.94 14.89 -4.70
C GLN A 20 -24.24 14.64 -3.22
N ARG A 21 -25.38 15.11 -2.70
CA ARG A 21 -25.82 14.86 -1.32
C ARG A 21 -26.05 13.37 -1.09
N ILE A 22 -26.77 12.71 -2.01
CA ILE A 22 -27.02 11.26 -1.96
C ILE A 22 -25.71 10.48 -2.09
N GLY A 23 -24.82 10.87 -3.01
CA GLY A 23 -23.53 10.25 -3.29
C GLY A 23 -22.47 10.41 -2.20
N ARG A 24 -22.74 11.14 -1.11
CA ARG A 24 -21.95 11.04 0.13
C ARG A 24 -22.21 9.70 0.83
N LEU A 25 -23.40 9.15 0.65
CA LEU A 25 -23.83 7.89 1.23
C LEU A 25 -23.82 6.75 0.21
N ASP A 26 -24.35 6.99 -0.99
CA ASP A 26 -24.46 6.04 -2.10
C ASP A 26 -23.10 5.83 -2.77
N ARG A 27 -22.31 4.96 -2.16
CA ARG A 27 -20.97 4.59 -2.59
C ARG A 27 -20.78 3.09 -2.48
N ILE A 28 -19.94 2.55 -3.36
CA ILE A 28 -19.47 1.16 -3.27
C ILE A 28 -18.82 0.96 -1.88
N GLY A 29 -19.28 -0.06 -1.16
CA GLY A 29 -18.86 -0.34 0.22
C GLY A 29 -19.92 -0.05 1.29
N GLN A 30 -21.09 0.48 0.91
CA GLN A 30 -22.27 0.46 1.79
C GLN A 30 -22.73 -0.96 2.10
N ARG A 31 -23.19 -1.18 3.33
CA ARG A 31 -23.61 -2.50 3.84
C ARG A 31 -25.11 -2.74 3.77
N GLU A 32 -25.90 -1.67 3.72
CA GLU A 32 -27.37 -1.73 3.68
C GLU A 32 -27.93 -0.81 2.59
N THR A 33 -29.20 -1.06 2.23
CA THR A 33 -29.97 -0.18 1.36
C THR A 33 -30.17 1.18 2.02
N ILE A 34 -29.85 2.25 1.28
CA ILE A 34 -30.02 3.62 1.75
C ILE A 34 -31.50 3.98 1.82
N ARG A 35 -31.92 4.56 2.94
CA ARG A 35 -33.27 5.07 3.18
C ARG A 35 -33.22 6.59 3.20
N ILE A 36 -33.86 7.21 2.21
CA ILE A 36 -33.93 8.66 2.08
C ILE A 36 -35.25 9.15 2.68
N HIS A 37 -35.16 10.03 3.66
CA HIS A 37 -36.29 10.69 4.31
C HIS A 37 -36.32 12.16 3.88
N VAL A 38 -37.42 12.59 3.28
CA VAL A 38 -37.58 13.96 2.78
C VAL A 38 -38.77 14.62 3.48
N PRO A 39 -38.59 15.16 4.69
CA PRO A 39 -39.64 15.96 5.32
C PRO A 39 -39.82 17.28 4.54
N TYR A 40 -41.04 17.60 4.16
CA TYR A 40 -41.37 18.88 3.52
C TYR A 40 -42.72 19.40 4.02
N LEU A 41 -42.93 20.72 3.88
CA LEU A 41 -44.20 21.37 4.18
C LEU A 41 -45.15 21.18 3.00
N GLU A 42 -46.36 20.66 3.25
CA GLU A 42 -47.34 20.23 2.23
C GLU A 42 -47.72 21.33 1.23
N HIS A 43 -47.63 22.60 1.63
CA HIS A 43 -48.00 23.76 0.80
C HIS A 43 -46.81 24.69 0.50
N GLY A 44 -45.59 24.15 0.40
CA GLY A 44 -44.38 24.92 0.12
C GLY A 44 -43.68 24.53 -1.19
N ALA A 45 -42.74 25.37 -1.63
CA ALA A 45 -41.90 25.12 -2.81
C ALA A 45 -41.12 23.78 -2.74
N GLN A 46 -40.83 23.30 -1.53
CA GLN A 46 -40.19 22.02 -1.29
C GLN A 46 -41.08 20.82 -1.66
N ALA A 47 -42.41 20.91 -1.48
CA ALA A 47 -43.34 19.88 -1.95
C ALA A 47 -43.34 19.77 -3.48
N THR A 48 -43.33 20.92 -4.16
CA THR A 48 -43.20 21.01 -5.62
C THR A 48 -41.90 20.36 -6.10
N LEU A 49 -40.74 20.72 -5.50
CA LEU A 49 -39.46 20.09 -5.82
C LEU A 49 -39.49 18.58 -5.59
N PHE A 50 -40.03 18.14 -4.45
CA PHE A 50 -40.14 16.72 -4.12
C PHE A 50 -40.90 15.95 -5.20
N HIS A 51 -42.10 16.42 -5.57
CA HIS A 51 -42.90 15.77 -6.60
C HIS A 51 -42.23 15.77 -7.97
N TRP A 52 -41.54 16.86 -8.34
CA TRP A 52 -40.80 16.92 -9.59
C TRP A 52 -39.61 15.94 -9.61
N TYR A 53 -38.81 15.91 -8.55
CA TYR A 53 -37.69 14.98 -8.43
C TYR A 53 -38.15 13.52 -8.45
N GLN A 54 -39.21 13.19 -7.70
CA GLN A 54 -39.72 11.81 -7.62
C GLN A 54 -40.39 11.37 -8.92
N ARG A 55 -41.35 12.15 -9.42
CA ARG A 55 -42.24 11.73 -10.53
C ARG A 55 -41.74 12.12 -11.92
N GLY A 56 -40.91 13.15 -12.00
CA GLY A 56 -40.29 13.63 -13.24
C GLY A 56 -38.94 12.98 -13.51
N LEU A 57 -38.08 12.87 -12.50
CA LEU A 57 -36.69 12.42 -12.65
C LEU A 57 -36.37 11.07 -11.98
N SER A 58 -37.22 10.60 -11.06
CA SER A 58 -36.92 9.44 -10.18
C SER A 58 -35.57 9.55 -9.46
N ALA A 59 -35.17 10.77 -9.12
CA ALA A 59 -33.81 11.10 -8.70
C ALA A 59 -33.44 10.64 -7.27
N PHE A 60 -34.41 10.19 -6.48
CA PHE A 60 -34.15 9.65 -5.13
C PHE A 60 -33.81 8.15 -5.15
N GLU A 61 -34.35 7.40 -6.11
CA GLU A 61 -34.21 5.94 -6.17
C GLU A 61 -33.17 5.49 -7.19
N HIS A 62 -32.87 6.34 -8.17
CA HIS A 62 -31.96 6.03 -9.27
C HIS A 62 -30.99 7.17 -9.52
N THR A 63 -29.75 6.82 -9.88
CA THR A 63 -28.78 7.77 -10.42
C THR A 63 -29.35 8.45 -11.66
N CYS A 64 -29.24 9.78 -11.74
CA CYS A 64 -29.95 10.58 -12.74
C CYS A 64 -28.96 11.41 -13.58
N PRO A 65 -28.14 10.77 -14.43
CA PRO A 65 -27.11 11.48 -15.21
C PRO A 65 -27.70 12.49 -16.21
N ALA A 66 -28.97 12.32 -16.60
CA ALA A 66 -29.68 13.27 -17.44
C ALA A 66 -30.35 14.41 -16.66
N GLY A 67 -30.32 14.39 -15.32
CA GLY A 67 -31.07 15.30 -14.45
C GLY A 67 -30.79 16.77 -14.73
N HIS A 68 -29.52 17.16 -14.80
CA HIS A 68 -29.14 18.54 -15.15
C HIS A 68 -29.65 18.98 -16.52
N SER A 69 -29.52 18.09 -17.52
CA SER A 69 -29.94 18.39 -18.89
C SER A 69 -31.46 18.60 -18.99
N VAL A 70 -32.24 17.84 -18.22
CA VAL A 70 -33.69 18.06 -18.10
C VAL A 70 -33.96 19.37 -17.38
N PHE A 71 -33.31 19.61 -16.23
CA PHE A 71 -33.47 20.83 -15.44
C PHE A 71 -33.26 22.10 -16.28
N VAL A 72 -32.18 22.18 -17.06
CA VAL A 72 -31.89 23.35 -17.92
C VAL A 72 -33.03 23.63 -18.90
N ARG A 73 -33.68 22.59 -19.44
CA ARG A 73 -34.77 22.74 -20.42
C ARG A 73 -36.10 23.15 -19.79
N VAL A 74 -36.37 22.71 -18.55
CA VAL A 74 -37.66 22.97 -17.86
C VAL A 74 -37.55 24.02 -16.75
N LYS A 75 -36.39 24.67 -16.62
CA LYS A 75 -36.04 25.56 -15.51
C LYS A 75 -37.08 26.66 -15.29
N ASP A 76 -37.47 27.35 -16.35
CA ASP A 76 -38.40 28.48 -16.24
C ASP A 76 -39.81 28.01 -15.83
N ASP A 77 -40.26 26.86 -16.34
CA ASP A 77 -41.53 26.24 -15.97
C ASP A 77 -41.52 25.76 -14.52
N LEU A 78 -40.39 25.18 -14.08
CA LEU A 78 -40.18 24.78 -12.69
C LEU A 78 -40.20 26.00 -11.76
N LEU A 79 -39.49 27.08 -12.08
CA LEU A 79 -39.48 28.31 -11.28
C LEU A 79 -40.88 28.92 -11.17
N ARG A 80 -41.68 28.91 -12.24
CA ARG A 80 -43.08 29.32 -12.20
C ARG A 80 -43.91 28.43 -11.27
N CYS A 81 -43.72 27.11 -11.32
CA CYS A 81 -44.40 26.18 -10.42
C CYS A 81 -44.05 26.41 -8.95
N LEU A 82 -42.79 26.76 -8.66
CA LEU A 82 -42.33 27.06 -7.30
C LEU A 82 -42.92 28.35 -6.72
N GLN A 83 -43.35 29.29 -7.57
CA GLN A 83 -43.98 30.55 -7.15
C GLN A 83 -45.50 30.42 -6.89
N GLY A 84 -46.09 29.25 -7.10
CA GLY A 84 -47.50 28.96 -6.82
C GLY A 84 -48.36 28.73 -8.07
N ALA A 85 -47.94 27.83 -8.96
CA ALA A 85 -48.74 27.45 -10.13
C ALA A 85 -49.87 26.48 -9.80
N SER A 86 -50.81 26.30 -10.74
CA SER A 86 -51.94 25.39 -10.55
C SER A 86 -51.48 23.92 -10.55
N PRO A 87 -52.25 22.99 -9.92
CA PRO A 87 -51.95 21.56 -10.01
C PRO A 87 -51.80 21.03 -11.45
N ALA A 88 -52.56 21.59 -12.39
CA ALA A 88 -52.48 21.23 -13.81
C ALA A 88 -51.15 21.67 -14.46
N ASP A 89 -50.58 22.80 -14.05
CA ASP A 89 -49.25 23.24 -14.51
C ASP A 89 -48.16 22.29 -14.01
N MET A 90 -48.28 21.86 -12.76
CA MET A 90 -47.35 20.91 -12.15
C MET A 90 -47.37 19.55 -12.84
N GLU A 91 -48.55 19.00 -13.12
CA GLU A 91 -48.68 17.73 -13.85
C GLU A 91 -48.05 17.83 -15.25
N ARG A 92 -48.28 18.92 -15.97
CA ARG A 92 -47.64 19.15 -17.29
C ARG A 92 -46.12 19.22 -17.20
N LEU A 93 -45.58 19.91 -16.19
CA LEU A 93 -44.15 19.97 -15.95
C LEU A 93 -43.57 18.58 -15.68
N ILE A 94 -44.23 17.79 -14.82
CA ILE A 94 -43.82 16.44 -14.46
C ILE A 94 -43.80 15.54 -15.71
N ASP A 95 -44.87 15.53 -16.51
CA ASP A 95 -44.95 14.68 -17.70
C ASP A 95 -43.93 15.09 -18.76
N THR A 96 -43.73 16.39 -18.97
CA THR A 96 -42.69 16.91 -19.87
C THR A 96 -41.29 16.50 -19.39
N SER A 97 -41.02 16.64 -18.10
CA SER A 97 -39.74 16.26 -17.50
C SER A 97 -39.49 14.76 -17.61
N ARG A 98 -40.53 13.93 -17.39
CA ARG A 98 -40.45 12.47 -17.52
C ARG A 98 -40.14 12.04 -18.95
N ALA A 99 -40.82 12.64 -19.94
CA ALA A 99 -40.57 12.37 -21.35
C ALA A 99 -39.13 12.75 -21.76
N LEU A 100 -38.67 13.94 -21.36
CA LEU A 100 -37.30 14.39 -21.59
C LEU A 100 -36.27 13.49 -20.91
N HIS A 101 -36.52 13.10 -19.66
CA HIS A 101 -35.64 12.22 -18.91
C HIS A 101 -35.52 10.85 -19.59
N ALA A 102 -36.64 10.23 -19.97
CA ALA A 102 -36.64 8.95 -20.68
C ALA A 102 -35.88 9.03 -22.02
N GLN A 103 -36.11 10.10 -22.80
CA GLN A 103 -35.43 10.31 -24.08
C GLN A 103 -33.92 10.46 -23.90
N LEU A 104 -33.47 11.29 -22.95
CA LEU A 104 -32.05 11.55 -22.71
C LEU A 104 -31.35 10.34 -22.11
N THR A 105 -31.99 9.63 -21.18
CA THR A 105 -31.45 8.39 -20.60
C THR A 105 -31.29 7.31 -21.67
N ALA A 106 -32.26 7.15 -22.58
CA ALA A 106 -32.14 6.22 -23.70
C ALA A 106 -31.00 6.61 -24.66
N ALA A 107 -30.84 7.91 -24.94
CA ALA A 107 -29.74 8.41 -25.76
C ALA A 107 -28.38 8.11 -25.12
N LEU A 108 -28.24 8.33 -23.81
CA LEU A 108 -27.03 7.99 -23.06
C LEU A 108 -26.74 6.50 -23.09
N GLN A 109 -27.76 5.65 -22.85
CA GLN A 109 -27.62 4.19 -22.89
C GLN A 109 -27.19 3.68 -24.27
N ASN A 110 -27.72 4.25 -25.34
CA ASN A 110 -27.33 3.93 -26.71
C ASN A 110 -25.93 4.46 -27.08
N GLY A 111 -25.48 5.54 -26.43
CA GLY A 111 -24.14 6.09 -26.59
C GLY A 111 -23.05 5.35 -25.79
N ARG A 112 -23.41 4.34 -24.98
CA ARG A 112 -22.44 3.57 -24.18
C ARG A 112 -21.57 2.70 -25.07
N ASP A 113 -20.26 2.88 -24.97
CA ASP A 113 -19.29 1.94 -25.53
C ASP A 113 -19.10 0.75 -24.58
N ARG A 114 -19.85 -0.33 -24.85
CA ARG A 114 -19.82 -1.55 -24.04
C ARG A 114 -18.47 -2.24 -24.06
N LEU A 115 -17.71 -2.12 -25.15
CA LEU A 115 -16.38 -2.73 -25.25
C LEU A 115 -15.39 -1.97 -24.38
N LEU A 116 -15.47 -0.63 -24.37
CA LEU A 116 -14.66 0.19 -23.49
C LEU A 116 -14.99 -0.07 -22.01
N GLU A 117 -16.26 -0.19 -21.66
CA GLU A 117 -16.67 -0.51 -20.28
C GLU A 117 -16.17 -1.90 -19.84
N TYR A 118 -16.31 -2.91 -20.71
CA TYR A 118 -15.81 -4.26 -20.43
C TYR A 118 -14.29 -4.30 -20.33
N ASN A 119 -13.58 -3.47 -21.10
CA ASN A 119 -12.13 -3.36 -21.02
C ASN A 119 -11.68 -2.61 -19.76
N SER A 120 -12.46 -1.60 -19.33
CA SER A 120 -12.14 -0.71 -18.21
C SER A 120 -12.09 -1.43 -16.87
N CYS A 121 -13.00 -2.38 -16.63
CA CYS A 121 -12.96 -3.22 -15.43
C CYS A 121 -13.21 -4.67 -15.82
N ARG A 122 -12.24 -5.53 -15.54
CA ARG A 122 -12.33 -6.98 -15.71
C ARG A 122 -12.64 -7.61 -14.35
N PRO A 123 -13.92 -7.91 -14.02
CA PRO A 123 -14.34 -8.16 -12.64
C PRO A 123 -13.62 -9.33 -11.99
N GLU A 124 -13.38 -10.41 -12.75
CA GLU A 124 -12.67 -11.60 -12.25
C GLU A 124 -11.22 -11.29 -11.82
N ILE A 125 -10.49 -10.51 -12.63
CA ILE A 125 -9.12 -10.13 -12.32
C ILE A 125 -9.11 -9.14 -11.15
N ALA A 126 -9.98 -8.13 -11.20
CA ALA A 126 -10.09 -7.13 -10.15
C ALA A 126 -10.46 -7.75 -8.78
N ASN A 127 -11.41 -8.70 -8.77
CA ASN A 127 -11.80 -9.41 -7.55
C ASN A 127 -10.68 -10.29 -7.01
N ARG A 128 -9.91 -10.95 -7.88
CA ARG A 128 -8.73 -11.72 -7.45
C ARG A 128 -7.67 -10.83 -6.82
N LEU A 129 -7.32 -9.71 -7.46
CA LEU A 129 -6.37 -8.73 -6.92
C LEU A 129 -6.86 -8.15 -5.58
N LYS A 130 -8.17 -7.83 -5.49
CA LYS A 130 -8.79 -7.39 -4.24
C LYS A 130 -8.65 -8.43 -3.13
N GLN A 131 -8.93 -9.70 -3.41
CA GLN A 131 -8.79 -10.78 -2.42
C GLN A 131 -7.35 -10.94 -1.95
N GLN A 132 -6.37 -10.82 -2.86
CA GLN A 132 -4.95 -10.85 -2.51
C GLN A 132 -4.57 -9.69 -1.59
N ALA A 133 -5.00 -8.47 -1.91
CA ALA A 133 -4.77 -7.30 -1.05
C ALA A 133 -5.42 -7.47 0.33
N GLN A 134 -6.66 -7.95 0.39
CA GLN A 134 -7.36 -8.21 1.66
C GLN A 134 -6.69 -9.32 2.49
N ALA A 135 -6.12 -10.33 1.85
CA ALA A 135 -5.36 -11.38 2.54
C ALA A 135 -4.03 -10.83 3.09
N ALA A 136 -3.36 -9.94 2.34
CA ALA A 136 -2.15 -9.27 2.80
C ALA A 136 -2.40 -8.35 4.00
N ASP A 137 -3.50 -7.59 3.99
CA ASP A 137 -3.90 -6.75 5.13
C ASP A 137 -4.12 -7.59 6.41
N ARG A 138 -4.78 -8.76 6.30
CA ARG A 138 -5.12 -9.62 7.46
C ARG A 138 -3.93 -10.37 8.06
N ASN A 139 -2.95 -10.74 7.24
CA ASN A 139 -1.80 -11.54 7.66
C ASN A 139 -0.54 -10.67 7.79
N SER A 140 -0.72 -9.38 8.10
CA SER A 140 0.38 -8.43 8.17
C SER A 140 1.16 -8.57 9.48
N GLU A 141 2.48 -8.76 9.37
CA GLU A 141 3.43 -8.71 10.49
C GLU A 141 3.82 -7.27 10.87
N LEU A 142 3.23 -6.28 10.19
CA LEU A 142 3.55 -4.87 10.36
C LEU A 142 3.40 -4.35 11.80
N PRO A 143 2.33 -4.69 12.56
CA PRO A 143 2.17 -4.19 13.92
C PRO A 143 3.34 -4.60 14.83
N ASP A 144 3.70 -5.90 14.82
CA ASP A 144 4.81 -6.43 15.62
C ASP A 144 6.16 -5.83 15.19
N TYR A 145 6.33 -5.63 13.87
CA TYR A 145 7.54 -5.01 13.33
C TYR A 145 7.70 -3.55 13.75
N LEU A 146 6.62 -2.75 13.65
CA LEU A 146 6.67 -1.34 14.04
C LEU A 146 6.79 -1.18 15.55
N ASP A 147 6.15 -2.04 16.35
CA ASP A 147 6.30 -2.03 17.81
C ASP A 147 7.78 -2.21 18.20
N ALA A 148 8.46 -3.19 17.60
CA ALA A 148 9.89 -3.42 17.83
C ALA A 148 10.77 -2.22 17.39
N ILE A 149 10.42 -1.57 16.28
CA ILE A 149 11.16 -0.38 15.81
C ILE A 149 10.92 0.83 16.70
N PHE A 150 9.67 1.06 17.10
CA PHE A 150 9.30 2.18 17.97
C PHE A 150 9.97 2.05 19.33
N ASP A 151 10.00 0.85 19.92
CA ASP A 151 10.76 0.57 21.15
C ASP A 151 12.25 0.89 20.97
N CYS A 152 12.86 0.49 19.85
CA CYS A 152 14.27 0.78 19.57
C CYS A 152 14.58 2.28 19.48
N PHE A 153 13.66 3.10 18.95
CA PHE A 153 13.85 4.54 18.82
C PHE A 153 13.30 5.34 20.00
N GLY A 154 12.66 4.69 20.99
CA GLY A 154 12.03 5.35 22.13
C GLY A 154 10.76 6.12 21.76
N VAL A 155 9.95 5.57 20.84
CA VAL A 155 8.59 6.01 20.55
C VAL A 155 7.64 5.18 21.39
N ASP A 156 6.87 5.84 22.24
CA ASP A 156 5.88 5.18 23.09
C ASP A 156 4.60 4.92 22.29
N THR A 157 4.01 3.74 22.51
CA THR A 157 2.77 3.32 21.87
C THR A 157 1.73 3.01 22.93
N GLU A 158 0.65 3.78 22.96
CA GLU A 158 -0.47 3.60 23.89
C GLU A 158 -1.72 3.08 23.18
N ILE A 159 -2.46 2.17 23.82
CA ILE A 159 -3.75 1.71 23.31
C ILE A 159 -4.81 2.78 23.56
N HIS A 160 -5.43 3.30 22.50
CA HIS A 160 -6.50 4.30 22.61
C HIS A 160 -7.89 3.68 22.56
N GLY A 161 -8.07 2.65 21.73
CA GLY A 161 -9.37 2.02 21.51
C GLY A 161 -9.26 0.70 20.74
N THR A 162 -10.40 0.24 20.19
CA THR A 162 -10.39 -0.98 19.36
C THR A 162 -9.60 -0.72 18.07
N CYS A 163 -8.52 -1.47 17.89
CA CYS A 163 -7.63 -1.36 16.72
C CYS A 163 -7.03 0.05 16.53
N SER A 164 -6.89 0.86 17.59
CA SER A 164 -6.31 2.20 17.52
C SER A 164 -5.28 2.45 18.61
N TYR A 165 -4.22 3.13 18.21
CA TYR A 165 -3.04 3.37 19.03
C TYR A 165 -2.65 4.85 18.94
N VAL A 166 -2.05 5.39 20.00
CA VAL A 166 -1.45 6.71 20.02
C VAL A 166 0.05 6.55 20.09
N LEU A 167 0.74 7.10 19.10
CA LEU A 167 2.21 7.17 19.08
C LEU A 167 2.63 8.53 19.62
N HIS A 168 3.57 8.57 20.56
CA HIS A 168 4.16 9.82 21.02
C HIS A 168 5.68 9.69 21.25
N PRO A 169 6.44 10.79 21.09
CA PRO A 169 7.86 10.79 21.48
C PRO A 169 8.02 10.43 22.96
N GLY A 170 8.83 9.41 23.25
CA GLY A 170 9.15 9.02 24.62
C GLY A 170 10.30 9.84 25.21
N GLU A 171 10.48 9.79 26.53
CA GLU A 171 11.53 10.54 27.23
C GLU A 171 12.97 10.14 26.81
N HIS A 172 13.13 8.92 26.28
CA HIS A 172 14.40 8.36 25.85
C HIS A 172 14.57 8.31 24.33
N MET A 173 13.75 9.07 23.59
CA MET A 173 13.81 9.10 22.13
C MET A 173 15.20 9.55 21.65
N GLN A 174 15.85 8.71 20.85
CA GLN A 174 17.25 8.95 20.44
C GLN A 174 17.37 10.00 19.31
N ALA A 175 16.38 10.02 18.42
CA ALA A 175 16.29 10.96 17.31
C ALA A 175 14.81 11.15 16.93
N PRO A 176 14.39 12.36 16.52
CA PRO A 176 13.02 12.59 16.08
C PRO A 176 12.71 11.74 14.85
N LEU A 177 11.54 11.11 14.84
CA LEU A 177 11.05 10.28 13.74
C LEU A 177 10.26 11.16 12.78
N PRO A 178 10.75 11.44 11.56
CA PRO A 178 10.03 12.30 10.63
C PRO A 178 8.63 11.76 10.34
N GLY A 179 7.64 12.63 10.47
CA GLY A 179 6.22 12.29 10.34
C GLY A 179 5.52 12.09 11.69
N LEU A 180 6.23 11.88 12.79
CA LEU A 180 5.68 11.89 14.14
C LEU A 180 5.69 13.31 14.71
N SER A 181 4.53 13.83 15.12
CA SER A 181 4.42 15.13 15.80
C SER A 181 4.74 15.05 17.28
N ASP A 182 5.18 16.16 17.87
CA ASP A 182 5.45 16.27 19.31
C ASP A 182 4.20 16.04 20.18
N GLU A 183 3.01 16.40 19.67
CA GLU A 183 1.73 16.11 20.33
C GLU A 183 1.27 14.65 20.17
N GLY A 184 2.05 13.82 19.47
CA GLY A 184 1.71 12.46 19.09
C GLY A 184 0.72 12.38 17.93
N MET A 185 0.40 11.15 17.51
CA MET A 185 -0.59 10.88 16.47
C MET A 185 -1.38 9.61 16.74
N THR A 186 -2.65 9.59 16.32
CA THR A 186 -3.47 8.38 16.38
C THR A 186 -3.33 7.57 15.10
N VAL A 187 -3.05 6.28 15.25
CA VAL A 187 -2.80 5.35 14.14
C VAL A 187 -3.68 4.12 14.25
N THR A 188 -3.91 3.46 13.12
CA THR A 188 -4.57 2.16 13.04
C THR A 188 -3.94 1.31 11.94
N TYR A 189 -3.93 0.00 12.16
CA TYR A 189 -3.55 -1.00 11.16
C TYR A 189 -4.77 -1.63 10.48
N ASP A 190 -5.99 -1.24 10.89
CA ASP A 190 -7.24 -1.77 10.37
C ASP A 190 -7.88 -0.82 9.36
N ARG A 191 -8.12 -1.33 8.14
CA ARG A 191 -8.66 -0.54 7.04
C ARG A 191 -10.09 -0.05 7.31
N ASP A 192 -10.93 -0.87 7.93
CA ASP A 192 -12.32 -0.51 8.21
C ASP A 192 -12.39 0.62 9.25
N THR A 193 -11.52 0.58 10.25
CA THR A 193 -11.34 1.63 11.26
C THR A 193 -10.84 2.93 10.61
N ALA A 194 -9.83 2.87 9.75
CA ALA A 194 -9.34 4.05 9.02
C ALA A 194 -10.41 4.69 8.12
N LEU A 195 -11.28 3.88 7.48
CA LEU A 195 -12.39 4.38 6.67
C LEU A 195 -13.51 5.00 7.49
N ALA A 196 -13.63 4.64 8.78
CA ALA A 196 -14.61 5.21 9.69
C ALA A 196 -14.12 6.51 10.34
N PHE A 197 -12.81 6.62 10.57
CA PHE A 197 -12.17 7.73 11.29
C PHE A 197 -11.06 8.37 10.46
N GLU A 198 -11.41 9.42 9.71
CA GLU A 198 -10.46 10.14 8.83
C GLU A 198 -9.32 10.85 9.60
N ASN A 199 -9.46 11.04 10.91
CA ASN A 199 -8.43 11.63 11.77
C ASN A 199 -7.35 10.63 12.21
N MET A 200 -7.50 9.33 11.90
CA MET A 200 -6.49 8.31 12.20
C MET A 200 -5.62 8.03 10.97
N GLN A 201 -4.31 7.86 11.18
CA GLN A 201 -3.41 7.45 10.11
C GLN A 201 -3.46 5.93 9.91
N TYR A 202 -3.68 5.49 8.67
CA TYR A 202 -3.66 4.07 8.30
C TYR A 202 -2.23 3.61 8.00
N LEU A 203 -1.64 2.86 8.92
CA LEU A 203 -0.27 2.37 8.76
C LEU A 203 -0.24 1.13 7.86
N THR A 204 0.61 1.20 6.85
CA THR A 204 0.92 0.12 5.91
C THR A 204 2.43 0.09 5.68
N TRP A 205 2.95 -0.96 5.03
CA TRP A 205 4.35 -1.02 4.62
C TRP A 205 4.79 0.18 3.76
N GLU A 206 3.86 0.82 3.06
CA GLU A 206 4.13 1.98 2.18
C GLU A 206 3.96 3.33 2.90
N HIS A 207 3.44 3.33 4.13
CA HIS A 207 3.18 4.57 4.85
C HIS A 207 4.50 5.34 5.07
N PRO A 208 4.54 6.68 4.88
CA PRO A 208 5.76 7.46 5.02
C PRO A 208 6.47 7.27 6.36
N LEU A 209 5.71 7.20 7.46
CA LEU A 209 6.26 6.91 8.80
C LEU A 209 7.00 5.56 8.84
N THR A 210 6.39 4.52 8.28
CA THR A 210 6.97 3.16 8.23
C THR A 210 8.24 3.14 7.39
N ARG A 211 8.21 3.73 6.19
CA ARG A 211 9.38 3.83 5.32
C ARG A 211 10.51 4.62 5.97
N THR A 212 10.18 5.74 6.60
CA THR A 212 11.17 6.57 7.30
C THR A 212 11.79 5.82 8.48
N ALA A 213 10.97 5.10 9.25
CA ALA A 213 11.46 4.31 10.37
C ALA A 213 12.39 3.17 9.89
N MET A 214 12.05 2.51 8.78
CA MET A 214 12.92 1.54 8.12
C MET A 214 14.24 2.16 7.66
N ASP A 215 14.16 3.29 6.96
CA ASP A 215 15.33 4.00 6.43
C ASP A 215 16.27 4.47 7.57
N MET A 216 15.71 4.89 8.70
CA MET A 216 16.48 5.24 9.89
C MET A 216 17.26 4.04 10.45
N VAL A 217 16.67 2.84 10.47
CA VAL A 217 17.40 1.62 10.87
C VAL A 217 18.48 1.29 9.85
N LEU A 218 18.14 1.26 8.56
CA LEU A 218 19.04 0.86 7.49
C LEU A 218 20.21 1.84 7.26
N SER A 219 20.02 3.11 7.62
CA SER A 219 21.06 4.14 7.54
C SER A 219 21.90 4.26 8.81
N SER A 220 21.50 3.58 9.88
CA SER A 220 22.21 3.61 11.16
C SER A 220 23.28 2.52 11.22
N GLU A 221 24.39 2.81 11.90
CA GLU A 221 25.40 1.80 12.23
C GLU A 221 24.99 0.93 13.44
N LEU A 222 23.89 1.28 14.13
CA LEU A 222 23.39 0.51 15.27
C LEU A 222 22.92 -0.86 14.81
N GLY A 223 23.38 -1.90 15.52
CA GLY A 223 23.07 -3.30 15.18
C GLY A 223 24.00 -3.92 14.14
N SER A 224 24.92 -3.16 13.55
CA SER A 224 25.92 -3.67 12.59
C SER A 224 26.92 -4.64 13.22
N THR A 225 27.22 -4.51 14.52
CA THR A 225 28.16 -5.40 15.22
C THR A 225 27.65 -5.87 16.57
N ALA A 226 27.87 -7.15 16.87
CA ALA A 226 27.51 -7.73 18.17
C ALA A 226 28.42 -8.91 18.55
N LEU A 227 28.51 -9.19 19.86
CA LEU A 227 29.08 -10.43 20.38
C LEU A 227 28.08 -11.10 21.32
N THR A 228 27.91 -12.40 21.19
CA THR A 228 27.04 -13.18 22.09
C THR A 228 27.58 -14.59 22.33
N ALA A 229 27.03 -15.29 23.31
CA ALA A 229 27.29 -16.71 23.52
C ALA A 229 26.02 -17.53 23.24
N VAL A 230 26.17 -18.72 22.64
CA VAL A 230 25.05 -19.61 22.33
C VAL A 230 25.45 -21.06 22.61
N LYS A 231 24.54 -21.81 23.22
CA LYS A 231 24.71 -23.25 23.40
C LYS A 231 24.43 -23.97 22.09
N TYR A 232 25.49 -24.45 21.43
CA TYR A 232 25.39 -25.11 20.13
C TYR A 232 26.24 -26.38 20.08
N ARG A 233 25.57 -27.53 19.82
CA ARG A 233 26.21 -28.85 19.82
C ARG A 233 26.98 -29.19 18.54
N GLY A 234 26.90 -28.34 17.51
CA GLY A 234 27.55 -28.60 16.22
C GLY A 234 29.06 -28.33 16.21
N VAL A 235 29.58 -27.66 17.25
CA VAL A 235 31.00 -27.38 17.46
C VAL A 235 31.38 -27.61 18.92
N ASN A 236 32.68 -27.67 19.22
CA ASN A 236 33.15 -27.80 20.58
C ASN A 236 32.92 -26.50 21.38
N SER A 237 32.72 -26.62 22.69
CA SER A 237 32.64 -25.45 23.57
C SER A 237 33.93 -24.62 23.48
N GLY A 238 33.80 -23.31 23.42
CA GLY A 238 34.90 -22.36 23.18
C GLY A 238 35.21 -22.07 21.72
N THR A 239 34.61 -22.78 20.75
CA THR A 239 34.76 -22.45 19.33
C THR A 239 34.05 -21.13 19.00
N LEU A 240 34.70 -20.28 18.19
CA LEU A 240 34.08 -19.08 17.64
C LEU A 240 33.32 -19.39 16.36
N LEU A 241 32.13 -18.81 16.26
CA LEU A 241 31.37 -18.69 15.03
C LEU A 241 31.27 -17.21 14.64
N MET A 242 31.13 -16.94 13.35
CA MET A 242 30.89 -15.60 12.82
C MET A 242 29.70 -15.64 11.89
N GLU A 243 28.68 -14.85 12.22
CA GLU A 243 27.54 -14.59 11.37
C GLU A 243 27.77 -13.26 10.66
N CYS A 244 27.78 -13.29 9.33
CA CYS A 244 27.86 -12.11 8.49
C CYS A 244 26.57 -11.99 7.67
N LEU A 245 26.01 -10.79 7.62
CA LEU A 245 24.91 -10.44 6.72
C LEU A 245 25.50 -9.59 5.60
N PHE A 246 25.53 -10.14 4.39
CA PHE A 246 25.92 -9.40 3.21
C PHE A 246 24.66 -8.95 2.46
N ILE A 247 24.66 -7.75 1.93
CA ILE A 247 23.58 -7.25 1.08
C ILE A 247 24.10 -7.19 -0.35
N LEU A 248 23.39 -7.86 -1.24
CA LEU A 248 23.56 -7.72 -2.67
C LEU A 248 22.58 -6.68 -3.18
N GLU A 249 23.10 -5.58 -3.71
CA GLU A 249 22.30 -4.47 -4.23
C GLU A 249 22.89 -3.89 -5.52
N SER A 250 22.03 -3.30 -6.33
CA SER A 250 22.41 -2.61 -7.56
C SER A 250 22.52 -1.10 -7.32
N ALA A 251 23.58 -0.48 -7.85
CA ALA A 251 23.71 0.97 -7.90
C ALA A 251 22.80 1.55 -9.01
N SER A 252 21.49 1.51 -8.81
CA SER A 252 20.52 2.01 -9.79
C SER A 252 19.78 3.24 -9.29
N SER A 253 19.43 4.17 -10.19
CA SER A 253 18.52 5.27 -9.89
C SER A 253 17.09 4.75 -9.63
N GLU A 254 16.33 5.42 -8.75
CA GLU A 254 14.91 5.10 -8.48
C GLU A 254 14.05 4.98 -9.76
N ARG A 255 14.39 5.73 -10.82
CA ARG A 255 13.70 5.68 -12.12
C ARG A 255 13.71 4.29 -12.79
N LEU A 256 14.74 3.49 -12.54
CA LEU A 256 14.86 2.13 -13.11
C LEU A 256 14.09 1.10 -12.28
N ASN A 257 13.76 1.42 -11.02
CA ASN A 257 13.06 0.54 -10.10
C ASN A 257 13.66 -0.89 -10.06
N SER A 258 15.00 -0.99 -10.05
CA SER A 258 15.71 -2.28 -10.08
C SER A 258 15.36 -3.16 -8.87
N ALA A 259 14.98 -2.55 -7.75
CA ALA A 259 14.50 -3.20 -6.54
C ALA A 259 13.29 -4.12 -6.77
N ARG A 260 12.53 -3.91 -7.87
CA ARG A 260 11.46 -4.84 -8.28
C ARG A 260 11.99 -6.22 -8.66
N TYR A 261 13.19 -6.27 -9.24
CA TYR A 261 13.79 -7.50 -9.79
C TYR A 261 14.92 -8.04 -8.93
N LEU A 262 15.71 -7.16 -8.33
CA LEU A 262 16.72 -7.46 -7.33
C LEU A 262 16.53 -6.48 -6.15
N PRO A 263 15.57 -6.74 -5.25
CA PRO A 263 15.51 -6.00 -3.99
C PRO A 263 16.82 -6.22 -3.21
N PRO A 264 17.20 -5.34 -2.27
CA PRO A 264 18.35 -5.55 -1.40
C PRO A 264 18.29 -6.95 -0.76
N THR A 265 19.10 -7.86 -1.28
CA THR A 265 18.96 -9.30 -0.98
C THR A 265 20.03 -9.68 0.02
N CYS A 266 19.59 -10.09 1.21
CA CYS A 266 20.49 -10.50 2.28
C CYS A 266 21.02 -11.92 2.03
N ILE A 267 22.34 -12.06 1.93
CA ILE A 267 23.08 -13.33 1.93
C ILE A 267 23.67 -13.51 3.33
N ARG A 268 23.07 -14.40 4.11
CA ARG A 268 23.54 -14.73 5.46
C ARG A 268 24.56 -15.85 5.41
N VAL A 269 25.74 -15.61 5.97
CA VAL A 269 26.81 -16.59 6.10
C VAL A 269 27.18 -16.77 7.56
N LEU A 270 27.03 -17.99 8.08
CA LEU A 270 27.43 -18.39 9.43
C LEU A 270 28.52 -19.45 9.34
N ILE A 271 29.74 -19.09 9.73
CA ILE A 271 30.91 -19.99 9.65
C ILE A 271 31.59 -20.20 10.99
N ASP A 272 32.28 -21.34 11.15
CA ASP A 272 33.20 -21.58 12.25
C ASP A 272 34.65 -21.16 11.91
N GLN A 273 35.56 -21.31 12.87
CA GLN A 273 37.00 -20.99 12.71
C GLN A 273 37.69 -21.77 11.57
N SER A 274 37.12 -22.91 11.14
CA SER A 274 37.62 -23.70 10.02
C SER A 274 37.06 -23.27 8.67
N GLY A 275 36.12 -22.31 8.65
CA GLY A 275 35.41 -21.86 7.46
C GLY A 275 34.22 -22.73 7.08
N ARG A 276 33.80 -23.67 7.94
CA ARG A 276 32.64 -24.53 7.70
C ARG A 276 31.34 -23.77 7.98
N ARG A 277 30.36 -23.94 7.10
CA ARG A 277 29.03 -23.32 7.22
C ARG A 277 28.11 -24.04 8.20
N HIS A 278 27.30 -23.26 8.90
CA HIS A 278 26.33 -23.69 9.91
C HIS A 278 24.97 -22.97 9.80
N ASP A 279 24.73 -22.23 8.73
CA ASP A 279 23.57 -21.35 8.55
C ASP A 279 22.24 -22.12 8.62
N ASP A 280 22.20 -23.31 8.00
CA ASP A 280 21.05 -24.23 8.01
C ASP A 280 20.82 -24.87 9.38
N ALA A 281 21.91 -25.25 10.05
CA ALA A 281 21.86 -25.94 11.35
C ALA A 281 21.55 -24.98 12.50
N LEU A 282 21.89 -23.70 12.35
CA LEU A 282 21.67 -22.66 13.35
C LEU A 282 21.03 -21.41 12.72
N PRO A 283 19.70 -21.40 12.52
CA PRO A 283 18.96 -20.27 11.97
C PRO A 283 19.04 -18.99 12.84
N HIS A 284 18.86 -17.82 12.22
CA HIS A 284 18.92 -16.52 12.90
C HIS A 284 17.97 -16.43 14.12
N ALA A 285 16.72 -16.87 13.95
CA ALA A 285 15.73 -16.89 15.02
C ALA A 285 16.08 -17.87 16.17
N ALA A 286 16.86 -18.92 15.90
CA ALA A 286 17.35 -19.82 16.95
C ALA A 286 18.45 -19.14 17.78
N ILE A 287 19.36 -18.40 17.12
CA ILE A 287 20.39 -17.61 17.80
C ILE A 287 19.75 -16.57 18.71
N ASN A 288 18.80 -15.78 18.21
CA ASN A 288 18.17 -14.72 19.00
C ASN A 288 17.41 -15.24 20.23
N ARG A 289 16.85 -16.45 20.17
CA ARG A 289 16.16 -17.09 21.31
C ARG A 289 17.12 -17.70 22.33
N ALA A 290 18.26 -18.23 21.88
CA ALA A 290 19.22 -18.93 22.74
C ALA A 290 20.43 -18.08 23.15
N ARG A 291 20.47 -16.81 22.72
CA ARG A 291 21.58 -15.88 23.01
C ARG A 291 21.73 -15.66 24.50
N GLN A 292 22.97 -15.67 24.95
CA GLN A 292 23.37 -15.32 26.30
C GLN A 292 24.20 -14.04 26.24
N ASN A 293 23.97 -13.16 27.21
CA ASN A 293 24.73 -11.92 27.31
C ASN A 293 26.16 -12.23 27.75
N VAL A 294 27.14 -11.54 27.17
CA VAL A 294 28.54 -11.66 27.52
C VAL A 294 29.00 -10.32 28.07
N GLU A 295 29.66 -10.33 29.23
CA GLU A 295 30.17 -9.10 29.83
C GLU A 295 31.14 -8.38 28.89
N ARG A 296 31.05 -7.04 28.86
CA ARG A 296 31.78 -6.19 27.89
C ARG A 296 33.29 -6.40 27.97
N GLU A 297 33.83 -6.60 29.16
CA GLU A 297 35.27 -6.83 29.37
C GLU A 297 35.72 -8.18 28.79
N THR A 298 34.97 -9.25 29.06
CA THR A 298 35.20 -10.59 28.49
C THR A 298 35.10 -10.56 26.97
N ALA A 299 34.06 -9.91 26.43
CA ALA A 299 33.88 -9.74 24.99
C ALA A 299 35.09 -9.04 24.35
N ALA A 300 35.56 -7.94 24.96
CA ALA A 300 36.72 -7.19 24.46
C ALA A 300 38.03 -7.98 24.54
N GLN A 301 38.18 -8.87 25.52
CA GLN A 301 39.33 -9.76 25.63
C GLN A 301 39.31 -10.84 24.55
N VAL A 302 38.16 -11.48 24.32
CA VAL A 302 37.98 -12.48 23.26
C VAL A 302 38.31 -11.88 21.90
N ILE A 303 37.74 -10.73 21.57
CA ILE A 303 37.99 -10.03 20.29
C ILE A 303 39.48 -9.69 20.12
N ARG A 304 40.14 -9.14 21.17
CA ARG A 304 41.57 -8.81 21.11
C ARG A 304 42.44 -10.04 20.92
N SER A 305 42.13 -11.13 21.61
CA SER A 305 42.92 -12.37 21.53
C SER A 305 42.78 -13.10 20.20
N GLN A 306 41.63 -12.97 19.53
CA GLN A 306 41.29 -13.73 18.32
C GLN A 306 41.16 -12.84 17.06
N LEU A 307 41.72 -11.63 17.09
CA LEU A 307 41.54 -10.63 16.03
C LEU A 307 41.95 -11.14 14.64
N ASP A 308 43.08 -11.82 14.52
CA ASP A 308 43.58 -12.32 13.24
C ASP A 308 42.75 -13.49 12.71
N VAL A 309 42.22 -14.32 13.62
CA VAL A 309 41.28 -15.40 13.28
C VAL A 309 39.98 -14.79 12.76
N LEU A 310 39.42 -13.80 13.46
CA LEU A 310 38.20 -13.10 13.03
C LEU A 310 38.36 -12.41 11.68
N LYS A 311 39.50 -11.75 11.41
CA LYS A 311 39.79 -11.18 10.09
C LYS A 311 39.82 -12.22 8.98
N THR A 312 40.37 -13.40 9.28
CA THR A 312 40.44 -14.52 8.33
C THR A 312 39.05 -15.11 8.07
N MET A 313 38.25 -15.27 9.13
CA MET A 313 36.84 -15.68 9.03
C MET A 313 36.03 -14.70 8.20
N ALA A 314 36.15 -13.39 8.43
CA ALA A 314 35.41 -12.38 7.67
C ALA A 314 35.70 -12.46 6.16
N LYS A 315 36.98 -12.58 5.77
CA LYS A 315 37.37 -12.79 4.36
C LYS A 315 36.83 -14.09 3.77
N THR A 316 36.80 -15.15 4.57
CA THR A 316 36.25 -16.45 4.16
C THR A 316 34.74 -16.36 3.94
N ALA A 317 34.02 -15.69 4.85
CA ALA A 317 32.59 -15.47 4.74
C ALA A 317 32.24 -14.62 3.51
N GLU A 318 33.02 -13.57 3.23
CA GLU A 318 32.87 -12.73 2.04
C GLU A 318 33.07 -13.54 0.75
N ALA A 319 34.12 -14.37 0.69
CA ALA A 319 34.36 -15.24 -0.47
C ALA A 319 33.23 -16.26 -0.70
N GLN A 320 32.63 -16.79 0.38
CA GLN A 320 31.50 -17.71 0.29
C GLN A 320 30.23 -17.00 -0.20
N ALA A 321 29.91 -15.83 0.34
CA ALA A 321 28.78 -15.02 -0.10
C ALA A 321 28.93 -14.57 -1.57
N ALA A 322 30.15 -14.18 -1.98
CA ALA A 322 30.46 -13.84 -3.37
C ALA A 322 30.28 -15.03 -4.33
N GLY A 323 30.40 -16.27 -3.84
CA GLY A 323 30.10 -17.48 -4.62
C GLY A 323 28.61 -17.67 -4.91
N GLU A 324 27.72 -17.16 -4.04
CA GLU A 324 26.26 -17.25 -4.20
C GLU A 324 25.68 -16.13 -5.08
N ALA A 325 26.28 -14.94 -5.03
CA ALA A 325 25.79 -13.76 -5.74
C ALA A 325 25.52 -13.99 -7.25
N PRO A 326 26.39 -14.67 -8.04
CA PRO A 326 26.14 -14.91 -9.46
C PRO A 326 24.86 -15.71 -9.74
N THR A 327 24.45 -16.60 -8.83
CA THR A 327 23.22 -17.38 -8.98
C THR A 327 22.00 -16.48 -8.79
N ILE A 328 22.00 -15.66 -7.73
CA ILE A 328 20.94 -14.68 -7.45
C ILE A 328 20.81 -13.67 -8.59
N LEU A 329 21.93 -13.14 -9.10
CA LEU A 329 21.94 -12.22 -10.23
C LEU A 329 21.38 -12.86 -11.50
N ARG A 330 21.73 -14.11 -11.78
CA ARG A 330 21.20 -14.83 -12.96
C ARG A 330 19.70 -15.04 -12.87
N GLU A 331 19.18 -15.36 -11.70
CA GLU A 331 17.74 -15.48 -11.47
C GLU A 331 17.01 -14.14 -11.63
N ALA A 332 17.57 -13.05 -11.07
CA ALA A 332 17.03 -11.70 -11.21
C ALA A 332 17.03 -11.23 -12.68
N LEU A 333 18.13 -11.44 -13.41
CA LEU A 333 18.22 -11.14 -14.84
C LEU A 333 17.22 -11.95 -15.66
N GLY A 334 17.06 -13.24 -15.35
CA GLY A 334 16.07 -14.11 -16.00
C GLY A 334 14.64 -13.60 -15.79
N LYS A 335 14.25 -13.29 -14.55
CA LYS A 335 12.93 -12.72 -14.22
C LYS A 335 12.68 -11.39 -14.91
N THR A 336 13.68 -10.51 -14.92
CA THR A 336 13.62 -9.21 -15.62
C THR A 336 13.37 -9.41 -17.11
N ARG A 337 14.14 -10.31 -17.73
CA ARG A 337 14.01 -10.62 -19.16
C ARG A 337 12.62 -11.13 -19.48
N ASP A 338 12.16 -12.15 -18.77
CA ASP A 338 10.89 -12.80 -19.08
C ASP A 338 9.71 -11.83 -18.89
N THR A 339 9.80 -10.91 -17.93
CA THR A 339 8.78 -9.86 -17.70
C THR A 339 8.80 -8.81 -18.82
N LEU A 340 9.95 -8.19 -19.07
CA LEU A 340 10.05 -7.06 -20.00
C LEU A 340 9.90 -7.52 -21.46
N GLN A 341 10.50 -8.65 -21.81
CA GLN A 341 10.37 -9.22 -23.15
C GLN A 341 8.95 -9.69 -23.42
N GLY A 342 8.24 -10.21 -22.41
CA GLY A 342 6.81 -10.52 -22.51
C GLY A 342 5.96 -9.29 -22.80
N GLU A 343 6.24 -8.16 -22.15
CA GLU A 343 5.55 -6.89 -22.40
C GLU A 343 5.87 -6.30 -23.78
N ILE A 344 7.13 -6.37 -24.23
CA ILE A 344 7.55 -5.96 -25.59
C ILE A 344 6.77 -6.77 -26.63
N GLN A 345 6.79 -8.10 -26.54
CA GLN A 345 6.08 -8.98 -27.47
C GLN A 345 4.56 -8.72 -27.47
N ARG A 346 3.98 -8.43 -26.29
CA ARG A 346 2.57 -8.05 -26.16
C ARG A 346 2.27 -6.74 -26.88
N LEU A 347 3.11 -5.72 -26.71
CA LEU A 347 2.92 -4.42 -27.37
C LEU A 347 3.13 -4.50 -28.88
N GLU A 348 4.14 -5.23 -29.36
CA GLU A 348 4.34 -5.49 -30.78
C GLU A 348 3.13 -6.21 -31.41
N ALA A 349 2.59 -7.23 -30.73
CA ALA A 349 1.41 -7.93 -31.19
C ALA A 349 0.18 -7.01 -31.24
N LEU A 350 0.02 -6.13 -30.24
CA LEU A 350 -1.06 -5.14 -30.21
C LEU A 350 -0.89 -4.07 -31.29
N GLN A 351 0.32 -3.60 -31.56
CA GLN A 351 0.61 -2.59 -32.58
C GLN A 351 0.19 -3.05 -33.98
N ARG A 352 0.33 -4.35 -34.28
CA ARG A 352 -0.13 -4.92 -35.56
C ARG A 352 -1.64 -4.79 -35.79
N VAL A 353 -2.43 -4.65 -34.72
CA VAL A 353 -3.90 -4.62 -34.78
C VAL A 353 -4.52 -3.33 -34.23
N ASN A 354 -3.73 -2.48 -33.58
CA ASN A 354 -4.19 -1.25 -32.94
C ASN A 354 -3.19 -0.09 -33.21
N PRO A 355 -3.55 0.90 -34.03
CA PRO A 355 -2.67 2.01 -34.39
C PRO A 355 -2.38 2.98 -33.23
N ASN A 356 -3.07 2.84 -32.10
CA ASN A 356 -2.83 3.68 -30.92
C ASN A 356 -1.59 3.28 -30.13
N VAL A 357 -1.00 2.10 -30.40
CA VAL A 357 0.26 1.68 -29.76
C VAL A 357 1.43 2.34 -30.48
N ARG A 358 2.14 3.21 -29.78
CA ARG A 358 3.22 4.01 -30.36
C ARG A 358 4.55 3.28 -30.26
N ASP A 359 5.43 3.47 -31.25
CA ASP A 359 6.79 2.88 -31.25
C ASP A 359 7.60 3.29 -30.01
N GLU A 360 7.35 4.48 -29.46
CA GLU A 360 8.01 4.97 -28.25
C GLU A 360 7.68 4.14 -27.01
N GLU A 361 6.49 3.51 -26.95
CA GLU A 361 6.11 2.65 -25.82
C GLU A 361 6.90 1.33 -25.86
N ILE A 362 7.15 0.77 -27.04
CA ILE A 362 7.98 -0.43 -27.21
C ILE A 362 9.44 -0.09 -26.90
N ARG A 363 9.95 0.98 -27.49
CA ARG A 363 11.34 1.43 -27.28
C ARG A 363 11.63 1.72 -25.81
N TYR A 364 10.66 2.28 -25.08
CA TYR A 364 10.79 2.48 -23.64
C TYR A 364 11.13 1.17 -22.91
N PHE A 365 10.44 0.07 -23.20
CA PHE A 365 10.74 -1.22 -22.55
C PHE A 365 12.07 -1.83 -23.00
N GLU A 366 12.48 -1.63 -24.25
CA GLU A 366 13.80 -2.06 -24.75
C GLU A 366 14.95 -1.30 -24.06
N GLU A 367 14.81 0.02 -23.91
CA GLU A 367 15.75 0.88 -23.20
C GLU A 367 15.79 0.51 -21.70
N GLN A 368 14.62 0.29 -21.09
CA GLN A 368 14.52 -0.20 -19.70
C GLN A 368 15.21 -1.54 -19.51
N TRP A 369 15.01 -2.50 -20.42
CA TRP A 369 15.70 -3.80 -20.37
C TRP A 369 17.21 -3.64 -20.39
N THR A 370 17.71 -2.81 -21.31
CA THR A 370 19.15 -2.57 -21.46
C THR A 370 19.73 -1.93 -20.20
N ALA A 371 19.09 -0.88 -19.71
CA ALA A 371 19.53 -0.15 -18.52
C ALA A 371 19.46 -1.00 -17.24
N LEU A 372 18.38 -1.78 -17.06
CA LEU A 372 18.24 -2.69 -15.92
C LEU A 372 19.25 -3.83 -15.96
N SER A 373 19.51 -4.40 -17.14
CA SER A 373 20.52 -5.45 -17.28
C SER A 373 21.90 -4.94 -16.85
N GLN A 374 22.30 -3.76 -17.35
CA GLN A 374 23.56 -3.14 -16.96
C GLN A 374 23.63 -2.82 -15.46
N ALA A 375 22.53 -2.34 -14.87
CA ALA A 375 22.46 -2.05 -13.44
C ALA A 375 22.54 -3.32 -12.58
N LEU A 376 21.90 -4.41 -13.00
CA LEU A 376 21.96 -5.69 -12.29
C LEU A 376 23.35 -6.34 -12.42
N GLU A 377 24.00 -6.21 -13.57
CA GLU A 377 25.39 -6.67 -13.77
C GLU A 377 26.41 -5.88 -12.94
N SER A 378 26.13 -4.61 -12.63
CA SER A 378 26.96 -3.79 -11.74
C SER A 378 26.65 -3.96 -10.25
N ALA A 379 25.78 -4.91 -9.89
CA ALA A 379 25.44 -5.16 -8.50
C ALA A 379 26.68 -5.53 -7.68
N SER A 380 26.75 -4.96 -6.48
CA SER A 380 27.87 -5.15 -5.57
C SER A 380 27.41 -5.81 -4.29
N LEU A 381 28.27 -6.67 -3.74
CA LEU A 381 28.08 -7.28 -2.44
C LEU A 381 28.73 -6.40 -1.38
N ARG A 382 27.98 -5.99 -0.36
CA ARG A 382 28.51 -5.26 0.80
C ARG A 382 28.28 -6.04 2.08
N LEU A 383 29.22 -5.97 3.04
CA LEU A 383 28.99 -6.46 4.39
C LEU A 383 28.19 -5.42 5.16
N ASP A 384 27.03 -5.79 5.67
CA ASP A 384 26.09 -4.89 6.36
C ASP A 384 26.14 -5.09 7.88
N ALA A 385 26.16 -6.34 8.33
CA ALA A 385 26.30 -6.67 9.76
C ALA A 385 27.18 -7.89 10.02
N LEU A 386 27.82 -7.91 11.20
CA LEU A 386 28.69 -8.97 11.67
C LEU A 386 28.45 -9.26 13.15
N ARG A 387 28.14 -10.52 13.48
CA ARG A 387 27.99 -11.00 14.85
C ARG A 387 28.97 -12.11 15.16
N VAL A 388 29.77 -11.91 16.21
CA VAL A 388 30.66 -12.94 16.75
C VAL A 388 29.89 -13.76 17.78
N ILE A 389 29.97 -15.08 17.68
CA ILE A 389 29.25 -16.00 18.58
C ILE A 389 30.25 -16.94 19.23
N VAL A 390 30.21 -17.04 20.56
CA VAL A 390 31.00 -18.00 21.33
C VAL A 390 30.11 -19.22 21.60
N ALA A 391 30.53 -20.41 21.15
CA ALA A 391 29.85 -21.64 21.49
C ALA A 391 30.10 -22.01 22.95
N VAL A 392 29.04 -22.19 23.75
CA VAL A 392 29.13 -22.56 25.18
C VAL A 392 28.60 -23.95 25.48
#